data_AF-A0A5D3DI17-F1
#
_entry.id   AF-A0A5D3DI17-F1
#
_cell.length_a   1.000
_cell.length_b   1.000
_cell.length_c   1.000
_cell.angle_alpha   90.00
_cell.angle_beta   90.00
_cell.angle_gamma   90.00
#
_symmetry.space_group_name_H-M   'P 1'
#
loop_
_entity.id
_entity.type
_entity.pdbx_description
1 polymer ?
#
loop_
_entity_poly.entity_id
_entity_poly.type
_entity_poly.pdbx_seq_one_letter_code
_entity_poly.pdbx_strand_id
1 'polypeptide(L)'
;MATRNSYIRDPATIELLFEISQALNDSFDFANMKDDDNQPEHLLSRFVQLVDFGIERERHLAFLVECRGAFGTIDKLKETLVHSSNGLTVKALKDTKNHVNFVKACIAFSEVTLPSISAQIKQFNLYLETAEVALLGGLISHADELIDSAISCLHNMEIKEGSRAAAEAELLLSSIQKLCSLLVMLPGNPIHGSVHFPKILVSFVNNAPWMTPRMRTGILCAILSLLAACSQNRLPYHADKGVSSSYPILCLEDNEMRLMFEIQLETTNIKLGLGNAPERLN
;
A
#
# COMPACT_ATOMS: atom_id res chain seq x y z
N MET A 1 -20.60 22.73 7.80
CA MET A 1 -20.41 22.71 9.27
C MET A 1 -18.94 22.50 9.55
N ALA A 2 -18.28 23.49 10.15
CA ALA A 2 -16.84 23.45 10.42
C ALA A 2 -16.59 22.70 11.73
N THR A 3 -16.09 21.47 11.66
CA THR A 3 -15.46 20.82 12.81
C THR A 3 -14.13 21.54 13.05
N ARG A 4 -14.09 22.41 14.07
CA ARG A 4 -12.79 22.86 14.62
C ARG A 4 -12.03 21.60 15.01
N ASN A 5 -10.98 21.26 14.28
CA ASN A 5 -10.06 20.19 14.64
C ASN A 5 -9.27 20.68 15.86
N SER A 6 -9.86 20.51 17.04
CA SER A 6 -9.20 20.77 18.32
C SER A 6 -8.29 19.58 18.63
N TYR A 7 -7.00 19.76 18.44
CA TYR A 7 -6.00 18.75 18.83
C TYR A 7 -5.90 18.63 20.35
N ILE A 8 -5.72 17.41 20.84
CA ILE A 8 -5.47 17.12 22.25
C ILE A 8 -3.96 17.00 22.42
N ARG A 9 -3.38 17.90 23.22
CA ARG A 9 -1.93 17.99 23.44
C ARG A 9 -1.51 17.87 24.89
N ASP A 10 -2.45 18.03 25.81
CA ASP A 10 -2.18 17.95 27.24
C ASP A 10 -1.95 16.48 27.65
N PRO A 11 -0.75 16.12 28.17
CA PRO A 11 -0.43 14.75 28.52
C PRO A 11 -1.39 14.10 29.52
N ALA A 12 -1.80 14.84 30.55
CA ALA A 12 -2.72 14.32 31.57
C ALA A 12 -4.10 14.01 30.98
N THR A 13 -4.58 14.86 30.06
CA THR A 13 -5.81 14.61 29.31
C THR A 13 -5.67 13.38 28.40
N ILE A 14 -4.53 13.21 27.74
CA ILE A 14 -4.28 12.04 26.88
C ILE A 14 -4.29 10.75 27.71
N GLU A 15 -3.58 10.73 28.84
CA GLU A 15 -3.53 9.58 29.76
C GLU A 15 -4.93 9.24 30.30
N LEU A 16 -5.67 10.22 30.79
CA LEU A 16 -7.04 10.01 31.27
C LEU A 16 -7.96 9.46 30.17
N LEU A 17 -7.92 10.02 28.96
CA LEU A 17 -8.74 9.55 27.85
C LEU A 17 -8.32 8.15 27.39
N PHE A 18 -7.04 7.82 27.50
CA PHE A 18 -6.53 6.48 27.20
C PHE A 18 -7.04 5.46 28.21
N GLU A 19 -7.01 5.75 29.52
CA GLU A 19 -7.60 4.89 30.56
C GLU A 19 -9.10 4.68 30.36
N ILE A 20 -9.85 5.74 30.05
CA ILE A 20 -11.28 5.65 29.73
C ILE A 20 -11.50 4.79 28.48
N SER A 21 -10.66 4.96 27.46
CA SER A 21 -10.72 4.20 26.21
C SER A 21 -10.43 2.71 26.43
N GLN A 22 -9.49 2.37 27.32
CA GLN A 22 -9.21 0.99 27.73
C GLN A 22 -10.40 0.38 28.46
N ALA A 23 -10.95 1.07 29.47
CA ALA A 23 -12.13 0.60 30.17
C ALA A 23 -13.34 0.42 29.24
N LEU A 24 -13.49 1.30 28.24
CA LEU A 24 -14.48 1.15 27.18
C LEU A 24 -14.21 -0.11 26.36
N ASN A 25 -12.98 -0.32 25.87
CA ASN A 25 -12.64 -1.50 25.09
C ASN A 25 -12.83 -2.82 25.87
N ASP A 26 -12.46 -2.85 27.15
CA ASP A 26 -12.55 -4.05 28.00
C ASP A 26 -13.99 -4.40 28.39
N SER A 27 -14.87 -3.39 28.48
CA SER A 27 -16.29 -3.58 28.79
C SER A 27 -17.14 -3.95 27.58
N PHE A 28 -16.61 -3.77 26.36
CA PHE A 28 -17.32 -4.07 25.12
C PHE A 28 -16.94 -5.46 24.59
N ASP A 29 -17.89 -6.40 24.66
CA ASP A 29 -17.82 -7.65 23.90
C ASP A 29 -18.12 -7.38 22.41
N PHE A 30 -17.10 -7.01 21.64
CA PHE A 30 -17.18 -6.79 20.19
C PHE A 30 -17.74 -8.00 19.41
N ALA A 31 -17.79 -9.18 20.03
CA ALA A 31 -18.32 -10.40 19.42
C ALA A 31 -19.86 -10.45 19.33
N ASN A 32 -20.61 -9.58 20.02
CA ASN A 32 -22.06 -9.72 20.20
C ASN A 32 -22.94 -8.65 19.53
N MET A 33 -22.38 -7.69 18.79
CA MET A 33 -23.15 -6.62 18.17
C MET A 33 -23.31 -6.81 16.66
N LYS A 34 -24.52 -6.52 16.17
CA LYS A 34 -24.78 -6.39 14.73
C LYS A 34 -24.04 -5.14 14.24
N ASP A 35 -23.46 -5.25 13.04
CA ASP A 35 -22.58 -4.32 12.31
C ASP A 35 -23.01 -2.82 12.25
N ASP A 36 -24.19 -2.45 12.78
CA ASP A 36 -24.78 -1.10 12.71
C ASP A 36 -24.43 -0.22 13.93
N ASP A 37 -23.85 -0.79 15.00
CA ASP A 37 -23.55 -0.10 16.28
C ASP A 37 -22.03 0.03 16.58
N ASN A 38 -21.18 0.19 15.56
CA ASN A 38 -19.71 0.36 15.70
C ASN A 38 -19.27 1.72 16.28
N GLN A 39 -20.11 2.38 17.07
CA GLN A 39 -19.82 3.61 17.79
C GLN A 39 -18.51 3.60 18.61
N PRO A 40 -18.15 2.54 19.38
CA PRO A 40 -16.92 2.54 20.16
C PRO A 40 -15.67 2.57 19.26
N GLU A 41 -15.66 1.84 18.15
CA GLU A 41 -14.54 1.84 17.21
C GLU A 41 -14.30 3.22 16.59
N HIS A 42 -15.38 3.93 16.27
CA HIS A 42 -15.33 5.29 15.73
C HIS A 42 -14.82 6.29 16.76
N LEU A 43 -15.25 6.19 18.02
CA LEU A 43 -14.78 7.06 19.10
C LEU A 43 -13.30 6.84 19.40
N LEU A 44 -12.86 5.57 19.47
CA LEU A 44 -11.45 5.22 19.67
C LEU A 44 -10.58 5.70 18.51
N SER A 45 -11.02 5.47 17.28
CA SER A 45 -10.32 5.98 16.07
C SER A 45 -10.25 7.51 16.09
N ARG A 46 -11.34 8.18 16.50
CA ARG A 46 -11.38 9.64 16.58
C ARG A 46 -10.46 10.17 17.69
N PHE A 47 -10.42 9.53 18.85
CA PHE A 47 -9.50 9.88 19.93
C PHE A 47 -8.05 9.84 19.43
N VAL A 48 -7.61 8.73 18.84
CA VAL A 48 -6.26 8.58 18.29
C VAL A 48 -5.95 9.63 17.22
N GLN A 49 -6.90 9.99 16.36
CA GLN A 49 -6.72 11.04 15.35
C GLN A 49 -6.60 12.46 15.94
N LEU A 50 -7.15 12.70 17.12
CA LEU A 50 -7.13 14.01 17.78
C LEU A 50 -5.87 14.23 18.61
N VAL A 51 -5.21 13.16 19.05
CA VAL A 51 -3.96 13.24 19.80
C VAL A 51 -2.84 13.78 18.90
N ASP A 52 -2.15 14.83 19.38
CA ASP A 52 -1.05 15.45 18.66
C ASP A 52 0.05 15.90 19.64
N PHE A 53 1.11 15.10 19.75
CA PHE A 53 2.30 15.45 20.53
C PHE A 53 3.20 16.52 19.86
N GLY A 54 2.79 17.08 18.72
CA GLY A 54 3.51 18.18 18.07
C GLY A 54 4.93 17.80 17.62
N ILE A 55 5.93 18.41 18.24
CA ILE A 55 7.36 18.21 17.89
C ILE A 55 7.90 16.90 18.48
N GLU A 56 7.30 16.37 19.55
CA GLU A 56 7.70 15.14 20.22
C GLU A 56 7.25 13.89 19.44
N ARG A 57 7.81 13.70 18.24
CA ARG A 57 7.43 12.64 17.31
C ARG A 57 7.65 11.23 17.87
N GLU A 58 8.72 11.02 18.63
CA GLU A 58 9.02 9.74 19.30
C GLU A 58 7.95 9.38 20.34
N ARG A 59 7.49 10.37 21.10
CA ARG A 59 6.40 10.19 22.06
C ARG A 59 5.09 9.87 21.36
N HIS A 60 4.83 10.50 20.21
CA HIS A 60 3.67 10.15 19.38
C HIS A 60 3.76 8.70 18.90
N LEU A 61 4.91 8.24 18.40
CA LEU A 61 5.07 6.86 17.98
C LEU A 61 4.89 5.87 19.16
N ALA A 62 5.42 6.19 20.34
CA ALA A 62 5.22 5.37 21.55
C ALA A 62 3.72 5.25 21.90
N PHE A 63 2.98 6.35 21.82
CA PHE A 63 1.52 6.34 21.98
C PHE A 63 0.82 5.43 20.96
N LEU A 64 1.23 5.44 19.68
CA LEU A 64 0.67 4.52 18.68
C LEU A 64 0.97 3.05 19.00
N VAL A 65 2.15 2.75 19.54
CA VAL A 65 2.54 1.41 20.01
C VAL A 65 1.65 0.96 21.17
N GLU A 66 1.40 1.84 22.14
CA GLU A 66 0.48 1.58 23.25
C GLU A 66 -0.95 1.35 22.76
N CYS A 67 -1.46 2.18 21.84
CA CYS A 67 -2.77 1.99 21.23
C CYS A 67 -2.87 0.65 20.49
N ARG A 68 -1.84 0.24 19.74
CA ARG A 68 -1.82 -1.07 19.06
C ARG A 68 -1.91 -2.21 20.06
N GLY A 69 -1.21 -2.11 21.19
CA GLY A 69 -1.23 -3.12 22.25
C GLY A 69 -2.58 -3.22 22.95
N ALA A 70 -3.18 -2.07 23.29
CA ALA A 70 -4.44 -2.00 24.02
C ALA A 70 -5.67 -2.34 23.15
N PHE A 71 -5.66 -1.94 21.88
CA PHE A 71 -6.83 -1.96 21.01
C PHE A 71 -6.62 -2.80 19.74
N GLY A 72 -5.71 -3.78 19.80
CA GLY A 72 -5.28 -4.59 18.66
C GLY A 72 -6.34 -5.50 18.06
N THR A 73 -7.56 -5.56 18.61
CA THR A 73 -8.69 -6.31 18.06
C THR A 73 -9.49 -5.50 17.03
N ILE A 74 -9.42 -4.17 17.07
CA ILE A 74 -10.26 -3.26 16.27
C ILE A 74 -9.58 -2.93 14.94
N ASP A 75 -10.12 -3.46 13.84
CA ASP A 75 -9.52 -3.27 12.52
C ASP A 75 -9.52 -1.81 12.04
N LYS A 76 -10.62 -1.08 12.28
CA LYS A 76 -10.71 0.33 11.90
C LYS A 76 -9.64 1.19 12.59
N LEU A 77 -9.28 0.81 13.81
CA LEU A 77 -8.25 1.49 14.56
C LEU A 77 -6.87 1.13 14.03
N LYS A 78 -6.59 -0.14 13.69
CA LYS A 78 -5.32 -0.53 13.03
C LYS A 78 -5.08 0.28 11.75
N GLU A 79 -6.11 0.45 10.91
CA GLU A 79 -6.02 1.32 9.72
C GLU A 79 -5.59 2.74 10.12
N THR A 80 -6.23 3.31 11.14
CA THR A 80 -5.93 4.66 11.66
C THR A 80 -4.50 4.76 12.20
N LEU A 81 -4.02 3.74 12.92
CA LEU A 81 -2.66 3.70 13.46
C LEU A 81 -1.60 3.67 12.36
N VAL A 82 -1.81 2.86 11.31
CA VAL A 82 -0.92 2.81 10.14
C VAL A 82 -0.88 4.17 9.43
N HIS A 83 -2.03 4.78 9.14
CA HIS A 83 -2.08 6.11 8.54
C HIS A 83 -1.39 7.18 9.41
N SER A 84 -1.58 7.14 10.73
CA SER A 84 -0.89 8.06 11.65
C SER A 84 0.62 7.86 11.61
N SER A 85 1.11 6.61 11.62
CA SER A 85 2.55 6.31 11.51
C SER A 85 3.14 6.77 10.17
N ASN A 86 2.46 6.51 9.06
CA ASN A 86 2.83 6.99 7.73
C ASN A 86 2.87 8.53 7.69
N GLY A 87 1.88 9.18 8.29
CA GLY A 87 1.84 10.64 8.43
C GLY A 87 2.99 11.21 9.28
N LEU A 88 3.36 10.54 10.38
CA LEU A 88 4.54 10.91 11.19
C LEU A 88 5.82 10.81 10.37
N THR A 89 5.96 9.76 9.58
CA THR A 89 7.10 9.55 8.69
C THR A 89 7.23 10.68 7.67
N VAL A 90 6.14 11.01 6.95
CA VAL A 90 6.13 12.12 5.99
C VAL A 90 6.44 13.46 6.65
N LYS A 91 5.93 13.71 7.88
CA LYS A 91 6.26 14.92 8.65
C LYS A 91 7.72 14.95 9.09
N ALA A 92 8.34 13.80 9.36
CA ALA A 92 9.76 13.69 9.72
C ALA A 92 10.67 13.91 8.49
N LEU A 93 10.28 13.38 7.32
CA LEU A 93 11.03 13.56 6.06
C LEU A 93 11.01 15.01 5.54
N LYS A 94 9.98 15.80 5.89
CA LYS A 94 9.92 17.23 5.57
C LYS A 94 10.79 18.10 6.48
N ASP A 95 11.23 17.56 7.62
CA ASP A 95 12.12 18.27 8.53
C ASP A 95 13.54 18.28 7.96
N THR A 96 14.31 19.35 8.19
CA THR A 96 15.69 19.46 7.66
C THR A 96 16.66 18.53 8.40
N LYS A 97 16.22 17.99 9.55
CA LYS A 97 16.99 17.05 10.36
C LYS A 97 16.82 15.64 9.80
N ASN A 98 17.96 14.97 9.58
CA ASN A 98 17.94 13.59 9.12
C ASN A 98 17.47 12.64 10.25
N HIS A 99 16.24 12.18 10.15
CA HIS A 99 15.59 11.31 11.14
C HIS A 99 15.49 9.84 10.67
N VAL A 100 16.51 9.30 10.00
CA VAL A 100 16.49 7.92 9.43
C VAL A 100 16.00 6.87 10.42
N ASN A 101 16.52 6.86 11.66
CA ASN A 101 16.15 5.85 12.65
C ASN A 101 14.67 5.94 13.07
N PHE A 102 14.15 7.16 13.20
CA PHE A 102 12.75 7.38 13.51
C PHE A 102 11.85 6.95 12.34
N VAL A 103 12.24 7.28 11.10
CA VAL A 103 11.55 6.85 9.88
C VAL A 103 11.50 5.31 9.81
N LYS A 104 12.62 4.63 10.06
CA LYS A 104 12.68 3.16 10.15
C LYS A 104 11.74 2.62 11.23
N ALA A 105 11.71 3.24 12.41
CA ALA A 105 10.83 2.81 13.49
C ALA A 105 9.34 2.95 13.13
N CYS A 106 8.95 4.04 12.46
CA CYS A 106 7.57 4.22 11.98
C CYS A 106 7.19 3.19 10.91
N ILE A 107 8.08 2.92 9.95
CA ILE A 107 7.82 1.90 8.92
C ILE A 107 7.72 0.51 9.54
N ALA A 108 8.65 0.14 10.44
CA ALA A 108 8.61 -1.13 11.14
C ALA A 108 7.33 -1.31 11.96
N PHE A 109 6.85 -0.24 12.61
CA PHE A 109 5.55 -0.25 13.29
C PHE A 109 4.39 -0.55 12.33
N SER A 110 4.37 0.07 11.15
CA SER A 110 3.37 -0.21 10.13
C SER A 110 3.47 -1.66 9.63
N GLU A 111 4.67 -2.15 9.32
CA GLU A 111 4.95 -3.54 8.87
C GLU A 111 4.43 -4.60 9.84
N VAL A 112 4.60 -4.43 11.15
CA VAL A 112 4.09 -5.40 12.14
C VAL A 112 2.59 -5.27 12.42
N THR A 113 1.96 -4.20 11.93
CA THR A 113 0.51 -3.94 12.15
C THR A 113 -0.32 -4.39 10.95
N LEU A 114 0.17 -4.15 9.73
CA LEU A 114 -0.52 -4.44 8.47
C LEU A 114 -1.06 -5.88 8.35
N PRO A 115 -0.30 -6.96 8.70
CA PRO A 115 -0.79 -8.34 8.57
C PRO A 115 -2.04 -8.63 9.39
N SER A 116 -2.29 -7.85 10.46
CA SER A 116 -3.40 -8.08 11.38
C SER A 116 -4.74 -7.43 10.96
N ILE A 117 -4.76 -6.69 9.84
CA ILE A 117 -5.97 -6.05 9.30
C ILE A 117 -6.75 -7.06 8.45
N SER A 118 -8.03 -7.33 8.77
CA SER A 118 -8.80 -8.37 8.06
C SER A 118 -9.33 -7.94 6.69
N ALA A 119 -9.62 -6.64 6.49
CA ALA A 119 -10.20 -6.13 5.26
C ALA A 119 -9.17 -6.10 4.12
N GLN A 120 -9.16 -7.14 3.27
CA GLN A 120 -8.08 -7.39 2.29
C GLN A 120 -7.80 -6.21 1.34
N ILE A 121 -8.83 -5.61 0.72
CA ILE A 121 -8.63 -4.47 -0.19
C ILE A 121 -8.00 -3.27 0.53
N LYS A 122 -8.40 -3.03 1.79
CA LYS A 122 -7.81 -1.95 2.59
C LYS A 122 -6.39 -2.29 3.00
N GLN A 123 -6.15 -3.52 3.44
CA GLN A 123 -4.82 -4.02 3.79
C GLN A 123 -3.86 -3.86 2.60
N PHE A 124 -4.26 -4.27 1.40
CA PHE A 124 -3.49 -4.08 0.17
C PHE A 124 -3.16 -2.61 -0.09
N ASN A 125 -4.17 -1.73 -0.02
CA ASN A 125 -3.95 -0.28 -0.19
C ASN A 125 -3.00 0.32 0.85
N LEU A 126 -3.09 -0.12 2.10
CA LEU A 126 -2.21 0.33 3.17
C LEU A 126 -0.77 -0.18 3.01
N TYR A 127 -0.55 -1.40 2.48
CA TYR A 127 0.78 -1.84 2.06
C TYR A 127 1.36 -0.91 1.00
N LEU A 128 0.58 -0.57 -0.04
CA LEU A 128 1.04 0.32 -1.11
C LEU A 128 1.35 1.73 -0.61
N GLU A 129 0.51 2.29 0.27
CA GLU A 129 0.75 3.59 0.90
C GLU A 129 2.01 3.57 1.77
N THR A 130 2.20 2.52 2.56
CA THR A 130 3.38 2.39 3.43
C THR A 130 4.65 2.20 2.60
N ALA A 131 4.59 1.43 1.50
CA ALA A 131 5.71 1.26 0.57
C ALA A 131 6.09 2.58 -0.12
N GLU A 132 5.11 3.40 -0.52
CA GLU A 132 5.33 4.74 -1.06
C GLU A 132 6.06 5.63 -0.05
N VAL A 133 5.63 5.62 1.21
CA VAL A 133 6.29 6.37 2.28
C VAL A 133 7.70 5.85 2.58
N ALA A 134 7.92 4.54 2.52
CA ALA A 134 9.24 3.94 2.65
C ALA A 134 10.19 4.39 1.53
N LEU A 135 9.71 4.42 0.27
CA LEU A 135 10.47 4.93 -0.88
C LEU A 135 10.81 6.41 -0.73
N LEU A 136 9.87 7.24 -0.27
CA LEU A 136 10.13 8.65 0.03
C LEU A 136 11.23 8.82 1.10
N GLY A 137 11.32 7.87 2.04
CA GLY A 137 12.38 7.82 3.06
C GLY A 137 13.69 7.18 2.60
N GLY A 138 13.79 6.73 1.34
CA GLY A 138 14.96 6.02 0.82
C GLY A 138 15.13 4.60 1.38
N LEU A 139 14.09 4.03 1.99
CA LEU A 139 14.09 2.69 2.59
C LEU A 139 13.67 1.64 1.56
N ILE A 140 14.51 1.44 0.53
CA ILE A 140 14.19 0.58 -0.62
C ILE A 140 13.91 -0.87 -0.20
N SER A 141 14.68 -1.44 0.75
CA SER A 141 14.47 -2.82 1.20
C SER A 141 13.11 -3.02 1.86
N HIS A 142 12.69 -2.07 2.71
CA HIS A 142 11.37 -2.10 3.33
C HIS A 142 10.25 -1.97 2.29
N ALA A 143 10.43 -1.11 1.29
CA ALA A 143 9.46 -0.96 0.21
C ALA A 143 9.30 -2.25 -0.62
N ASP A 144 10.39 -2.95 -0.90
CA ASP A 144 10.39 -4.25 -1.61
C ASP A 144 9.58 -5.30 -0.81
N GLU A 145 9.89 -5.47 0.48
CA GLU A 145 9.19 -6.41 1.38
C GLU A 145 7.70 -6.07 1.57
N LEU A 146 7.36 -4.79 1.66
CA LEU A 146 5.98 -4.31 1.74
C LEU A 146 5.19 -4.63 0.45
N ILE A 147 5.84 -4.56 -0.71
CA ILE A 147 5.22 -4.89 -2.00
C ILE A 147 5.06 -6.38 -2.18
N ASP A 148 6.04 -7.19 -1.78
CA ASP A 148 5.89 -8.65 -1.70
C ASP A 148 4.70 -9.05 -0.82
N SER A 149 4.56 -8.37 0.33
CA SER A 149 3.42 -8.56 1.23
C SER A 149 2.09 -8.10 0.61
N ALA A 150 2.09 -7.00 -0.14
CA ALA A 150 0.93 -6.51 -0.89
C ALA A 150 0.50 -7.53 -1.97
N ILE A 151 1.46 -8.07 -2.72
CA ILE A 151 1.20 -9.07 -3.76
C ILE A 151 0.71 -10.38 -3.14
N SER A 152 1.26 -10.78 -1.99
CA SER A 152 0.77 -11.94 -1.23
C SER A 152 -0.68 -11.73 -0.77
N CYS A 153 -1.01 -10.53 -0.27
CA CYS A 153 -2.38 -10.14 0.06
C CYS A 153 -3.30 -10.24 -1.17
N LEU A 154 -2.84 -9.75 -2.33
CA LEU A 154 -3.58 -9.78 -3.59
C LEU A 154 -3.92 -11.20 -4.06
N HIS A 155 -2.99 -12.16 -3.95
CA HIS A 155 -3.24 -13.56 -4.33
C HIS A 155 -4.28 -14.24 -3.45
N ASN A 156 -4.39 -13.83 -2.19
CA ASN A 156 -5.33 -14.39 -1.21
C ASN A 156 -6.70 -13.68 -1.23
N MET A 157 -6.94 -12.74 -2.15
CA MET A 157 -8.22 -12.03 -2.23
C MET A 157 -9.32 -12.89 -2.86
N GLU A 158 -10.47 -12.94 -2.18
CA GLU A 158 -11.71 -13.51 -2.70
C GLU A 158 -12.74 -12.38 -2.88
N ILE A 159 -13.03 -11.99 -4.13
CA ILE A 159 -14.11 -11.03 -4.40
C ILE A 159 -15.44 -11.79 -4.31
N LYS A 160 -16.24 -11.48 -3.28
CA LYS A 160 -17.57 -12.07 -3.11
C LYS A 160 -18.55 -11.50 -4.15
N GLU A 161 -19.34 -12.36 -4.77
CA GLU A 161 -20.43 -11.93 -5.66
C GLU A 161 -21.52 -11.19 -4.87
N GLY A 162 -21.87 -9.97 -5.31
CA GLY A 162 -22.87 -9.14 -4.64
C GLY A 162 -22.99 -7.74 -5.23
N SER A 163 -23.92 -6.93 -4.73
CA SER A 163 -24.18 -5.57 -5.25
C SER A 163 -23.01 -4.60 -5.09
N ARG A 164 -22.09 -4.87 -4.14
CA ARG A 164 -20.86 -4.09 -3.91
C ARG A 164 -19.65 -4.57 -4.73
N ALA A 165 -19.74 -5.73 -5.38
CA ALA A 165 -18.63 -6.37 -6.08
C ALA A 165 -18.07 -5.49 -7.23
N ALA A 166 -18.93 -4.75 -7.93
CA ALA A 166 -18.50 -3.87 -9.02
C ALA A 166 -17.63 -2.70 -8.53
N ALA A 167 -18.03 -2.06 -7.41
CA ALA A 167 -17.26 -0.96 -6.84
C ALA A 167 -15.93 -1.45 -6.23
N GLU A 168 -15.95 -2.59 -5.55
CA GLU A 168 -14.74 -3.22 -5.00
C GLU A 168 -13.75 -3.63 -6.11
N ALA A 169 -14.26 -4.14 -7.23
CA ALA A 169 -13.49 -4.45 -8.42
C ALA A 169 -12.85 -3.20 -9.05
N GLU A 170 -13.58 -2.09 -9.15
CA GLU A 170 -13.02 -0.82 -9.67
C GLU A 170 -11.95 -0.24 -8.73
N LEU A 171 -12.19 -0.29 -7.42
CA LEU A 171 -11.19 0.10 -6.42
C LEU A 171 -9.93 -0.76 -6.55
N LEU A 172 -10.07 -2.08 -6.61
CA LEU A 172 -8.94 -2.99 -6.75
C LEU A 172 -8.16 -2.74 -8.05
N LEU A 173 -8.85 -2.50 -9.17
CA LEU A 173 -8.20 -2.13 -10.43
C LEU A 173 -7.33 -0.89 -10.25
N SER A 174 -7.86 0.17 -9.62
CA SER A 174 -7.11 1.40 -9.36
C SER A 174 -5.89 1.15 -8.45
N SER A 175 -6.03 0.27 -7.45
CA SER A 175 -4.94 -0.11 -6.54
C SER A 175 -3.83 -0.89 -7.27
N ILE A 176 -4.18 -1.82 -8.16
CA ILE A 176 -3.20 -2.57 -8.96
C ILE A 176 -2.48 -1.64 -9.96
N GLN A 177 -3.18 -0.67 -10.53
CA GLN A 177 -2.58 0.37 -11.37
C GLN A 177 -1.61 1.26 -10.57
N LYS A 178 -1.96 1.60 -9.31
CA LYS A 178 -1.06 2.29 -8.38
C LYS A 178 0.18 1.44 -8.11
N LEU A 179 0.04 0.15 -7.86
CA LEU A 179 1.17 -0.77 -7.70
C LEU A 179 2.08 -0.74 -8.94
N CYS A 180 1.53 -0.85 -10.15
CA CYS A 180 2.33 -0.77 -11.38
C CYS A 180 3.10 0.55 -11.48
N SER A 181 2.47 1.67 -11.12
CA SER A 181 3.13 2.98 -11.10
C SER A 181 4.25 3.05 -10.05
N LEU A 182 4.03 2.46 -8.87
CA LEU A 182 5.00 2.41 -7.78
C LEU A 182 6.23 1.56 -8.14
N LEU A 183 6.03 0.46 -8.85
CA LEU A 183 7.10 -0.44 -9.30
C LEU A 183 8.14 0.23 -10.21
N VAL A 184 7.77 1.33 -10.89
CA VAL A 184 8.73 2.13 -11.68
C VAL A 184 9.83 2.75 -10.79
N MET A 185 9.55 2.95 -9.49
CA MET A 185 10.49 3.56 -8.54
C MET A 185 11.47 2.56 -7.93
N LEU A 186 11.20 1.25 -8.04
CA LEU A 186 12.02 0.23 -7.41
C LEU A 186 13.15 -0.21 -8.34
N PRO A 187 14.38 -0.32 -7.81
CA PRO A 187 15.42 -1.00 -8.55
C PRO A 187 15.01 -2.46 -8.75
N GLY A 188 15.48 -3.07 -9.85
CA GLY A 188 15.22 -4.48 -10.07
C GLY A 188 15.74 -5.35 -8.92
N ASN A 189 15.02 -6.43 -8.61
CA ASN A 189 15.44 -7.36 -7.56
C ASN A 189 16.84 -7.93 -7.93
N PRO A 190 17.83 -7.88 -7.04
CA PRO A 190 19.21 -8.29 -7.36
C PRO A 190 19.34 -9.79 -7.67
N ILE A 191 18.39 -10.60 -7.22
CA ILE A 191 18.38 -12.06 -7.38
C ILE A 191 17.46 -12.47 -8.53
N HIS A 192 16.29 -11.86 -8.64
CA HIS A 192 15.23 -12.25 -9.58
C HIS A 192 15.13 -11.36 -10.82
N GLY A 193 15.92 -10.28 -10.89
CA GLY A 193 15.89 -9.29 -11.95
C GLY A 193 14.71 -8.32 -11.83
N SER A 194 14.71 -7.33 -12.72
CA SER A 194 13.70 -6.26 -12.77
C SER A 194 12.30 -6.70 -13.22
N VAL A 195 12.22 -7.85 -13.89
CA VAL A 195 10.96 -8.42 -14.40
C VAL A 195 10.23 -9.27 -13.36
N HIS A 196 10.74 -9.37 -12.13
CA HIS A 196 10.15 -10.19 -11.07
C HIS A 196 8.68 -9.86 -10.80
N PHE A 197 8.39 -8.61 -10.39
CA PHE A 197 7.02 -8.17 -10.10
C PHE A 197 6.10 -8.18 -11.33
N PRO A 198 6.51 -7.70 -12.52
CA PRO A 198 5.71 -7.86 -13.73
C PRO A 198 5.30 -9.31 -14.02
N LYS A 199 6.22 -10.28 -13.90
CA LYS A 199 5.92 -11.71 -14.11
C LYS A 199 4.86 -12.21 -13.15
N ILE A 200 4.95 -11.83 -11.87
CA ILE A 200 3.97 -12.20 -10.85
C ILE A 200 2.60 -11.61 -11.18
N LEU A 201 2.52 -10.32 -11.55
CA LEU A 201 1.26 -9.67 -11.89
C LEU A 201 0.60 -10.27 -13.13
N VAL A 202 1.38 -10.64 -14.16
CA VAL A 202 0.85 -11.34 -15.34
C VAL A 202 0.30 -12.72 -14.96
N SER A 203 1.01 -13.46 -14.10
CA SER A 203 0.54 -14.75 -13.57
C SER A 203 -0.78 -14.59 -12.82
N PHE A 204 -0.88 -13.58 -11.94
CA PHE A 204 -2.10 -13.25 -11.20
C PHE A 204 -3.29 -12.99 -12.14
N VAL A 205 -3.13 -12.12 -13.15
CA VAL A 205 -4.20 -11.80 -14.11
C VAL A 205 -4.67 -13.06 -14.88
N ASN A 206 -3.74 -13.94 -15.23
CA ASN A 206 -4.07 -15.18 -15.95
C ASN A 206 -4.82 -16.20 -15.08
N ASN A 207 -4.54 -16.21 -13.77
CA ASN A 207 -5.10 -17.19 -12.83
C ASN A 207 -6.32 -16.69 -12.06
N ALA A 208 -6.76 -15.44 -12.26
CA ALA A 208 -7.93 -14.86 -11.59
C ALA A 208 -9.22 -15.03 -12.43
N PRO A 209 -10.05 -16.07 -12.19
CA PRO A 209 -11.27 -16.32 -12.97
C PRO A 209 -12.37 -15.28 -12.73
N TRP A 210 -12.39 -14.66 -11.55
CA TRP A 210 -13.38 -13.66 -11.15
C TRP A 210 -13.22 -12.30 -11.85
N MET A 211 -12.09 -12.08 -12.53
CA MET A 211 -11.76 -10.79 -13.12
C MET A 211 -12.48 -10.55 -14.45
N THR A 212 -13.21 -9.43 -14.55
CA THR A 212 -13.89 -9.05 -15.78
C THR A 212 -12.91 -8.75 -16.93
N PRO A 213 -13.30 -8.91 -18.20
CA PRO A 213 -12.43 -8.57 -19.34
C PRO A 213 -11.92 -7.12 -19.29
N ARG A 214 -12.75 -6.17 -18.85
CA ARG A 214 -12.37 -4.77 -18.71
C ARG A 214 -11.25 -4.58 -17.68
N MET A 215 -11.35 -5.24 -16.53
CA MET A 215 -10.30 -5.20 -15.50
C MET A 215 -9.01 -5.84 -15.99
N ARG A 216 -9.09 -7.01 -16.66
CA ARG A 216 -7.93 -7.70 -17.24
C ARG A 216 -7.18 -6.79 -18.19
N THR A 217 -7.89 -6.18 -19.14
CA THR A 217 -7.29 -5.22 -20.09
C THR A 217 -6.68 -4.04 -19.34
N GLY A 218 -7.38 -3.47 -18.36
CA GLY A 218 -6.88 -2.35 -17.56
C GLY A 218 -5.58 -2.65 -16.82
N ILE A 219 -5.45 -3.85 -16.24
CA ILE A 219 -4.23 -4.29 -15.54
C ILE A 219 -3.12 -4.60 -16.55
N LEU A 220 -3.43 -5.30 -17.64
CA LEU A 220 -2.43 -5.60 -18.68
C LEU A 220 -1.86 -4.33 -19.31
N CYS A 221 -2.69 -3.32 -19.56
CA CYS A 221 -2.23 -2.00 -20.01
C CYS A 221 -1.28 -1.32 -18.99
N ALA A 222 -1.57 -1.45 -17.70
CA ALA A 222 -0.71 -0.92 -16.64
C ALA A 222 0.63 -1.67 -16.56
N ILE A 223 0.62 -2.99 -16.69
CA ILE A 223 1.84 -3.82 -16.76
C ILE A 223 2.66 -3.46 -18.01
N LEU A 224 2.02 -3.32 -19.17
CA LEU A 224 2.69 -2.89 -20.40
C LEU A 224 3.33 -1.51 -20.24
N SER A 225 2.64 -0.58 -19.56
CA SER A 225 3.18 0.75 -19.28
C SER A 225 4.37 0.70 -18.34
N LEU A 226 4.32 -0.15 -17.31
CA LEU A 226 5.45 -0.42 -16.41
C LEU A 226 6.65 -0.98 -17.18
N LEU A 227 6.46 -2.03 -17.98
CA LEU A 227 7.53 -2.63 -18.78
C LEU A 227 8.13 -1.63 -19.78
N ALA A 228 7.28 -0.83 -20.42
CA ALA A 228 7.71 0.22 -21.33
C ALA A 228 8.49 1.34 -20.62
N ALA A 229 8.09 1.72 -19.40
CA ALA A 229 8.82 2.70 -18.60
C ALA A 229 10.18 2.15 -18.16
N CYS A 230 10.22 0.90 -17.72
CA CYS A 230 11.45 0.27 -17.32
C CYS A 230 12.39 0.06 -18.54
N SER A 231 11.91 -0.25 -19.74
CA SER A 231 12.78 -0.39 -20.93
C SER A 231 13.37 0.92 -21.48
N GLN A 232 13.08 2.06 -20.84
CA GLN A 232 13.67 3.35 -21.26
C GLN A 232 15.12 3.45 -20.79
N ASN A 233 16.01 3.86 -21.69
CA ASN A 233 17.41 4.20 -21.39
C ASN A 233 17.57 5.24 -20.25
N ARG A 234 16.52 6.05 -20.04
CA ARG A 234 16.44 7.05 -19.00
C ARG A 234 15.08 6.93 -18.34
N LEU A 235 15.06 6.47 -17.09
CA LEU A 235 13.81 6.36 -16.33
C LEU A 235 13.15 7.74 -16.17
N PRO A 236 11.81 7.81 -16.10
CA PRO A 236 11.10 9.07 -15.92
C PRO A 236 11.45 9.79 -14.61
N TYR A 237 12.02 9.07 -13.64
CA TYR A 237 12.34 9.56 -12.31
C TYR A 237 13.86 9.60 -12.08
N HIS A 238 14.31 10.68 -11.46
CA HIS A 238 15.70 10.90 -11.08
C HIS A 238 15.73 11.15 -9.58
N ALA A 239 16.46 10.34 -8.82
CA ALA A 239 16.81 10.72 -7.46
C ALA A 239 17.69 11.97 -7.53
N ASP A 240 17.23 13.08 -6.92
CA ASP A 240 18.01 14.30 -6.87
C ASP A 240 19.34 14.02 -6.16
N LYS A 241 20.44 14.56 -6.70
CA LYS A 241 21.83 14.17 -6.42
C LYS A 241 22.32 14.50 -5.00
N GLY A 242 21.42 14.84 -4.07
CA GLY A 242 21.72 15.34 -2.73
C GLY A 242 21.81 14.29 -1.62
N VAL A 243 21.39 13.05 -1.86
CA VAL A 243 21.52 11.97 -0.87
C VAL A 243 22.45 10.92 -1.44
N SER A 244 23.58 10.71 -0.77
CA SER A 244 24.54 9.63 -0.98
C SER A 244 23.85 8.27 -0.78
N SER A 245 23.01 7.86 -1.72
CA SER A 245 22.56 6.48 -1.87
C SER A 245 23.62 5.75 -2.67
N SER A 246 24.36 4.88 -2.00
CA SER A 246 25.38 3.98 -2.59
C SER A 246 24.79 2.88 -3.48
N TYR A 247 23.53 3.00 -3.89
CA TYR A 247 22.92 2.09 -4.85
C TYR A 247 22.74 2.85 -6.16
N PRO A 248 23.61 2.64 -7.17
CA PRO A 248 23.23 3.02 -8.51
C PRO A 248 21.90 2.32 -8.78
N ILE A 249 20.88 3.12 -9.13
CA ILE A 249 19.68 2.61 -9.79
C ILE A 249 20.22 1.81 -10.97
N LEU A 250 20.28 0.48 -10.82
CA LEU A 250 20.87 -0.42 -11.79
C LEU A 250 20.06 -0.26 -13.06
N CYS A 251 20.58 0.56 -13.99
CA CYS A 251 20.10 0.58 -15.35
C CYS A 251 20.24 -0.85 -15.89
N LEU A 252 19.07 -1.39 -16.16
CA LEU A 252 18.71 -2.71 -16.67
C LEU A 252 19.68 -3.32 -17.68
N GLU A 253 19.80 -4.64 -17.63
CA GLU A 253 20.27 -5.42 -18.78
C GLU A 253 19.18 -5.38 -19.88
N ASP A 254 19.44 -4.62 -20.94
CA ASP A 254 18.53 -4.22 -22.03
C ASP A 254 17.82 -5.37 -22.78
N ASN A 255 18.29 -6.61 -22.70
CA ASN A 255 17.83 -7.67 -23.60
C ASN A 255 16.62 -8.48 -23.07
N GLU A 256 16.54 -8.79 -21.78
CA GLU A 256 15.43 -9.64 -21.28
C GLU A 256 14.09 -8.91 -21.25
N MET A 257 14.11 -7.61 -20.93
CA MET A 257 12.91 -6.79 -20.84
C MET A 257 12.28 -6.50 -22.20
N ARG A 258 13.12 -6.28 -23.22
CA ARG A 258 12.66 -6.09 -24.60
C ARG A 258 12.02 -7.37 -25.15
N LEU A 259 12.62 -8.53 -24.86
CA LEU A 259 12.06 -9.83 -25.20
C LEU A 259 10.72 -10.08 -24.49
N MET A 260 10.63 -9.75 -23.19
CA MET A 260 9.36 -9.85 -22.43
C MET A 260 8.29 -8.88 -22.94
N PHE A 261 8.67 -7.68 -23.37
CA PHE A 261 7.76 -6.70 -23.99
C PHE A 261 7.22 -7.23 -25.33
N GLU A 262 8.08 -7.80 -26.18
CA GLU A 262 7.69 -8.42 -27.45
C GLU A 262 6.80 -9.66 -27.23
N ILE A 263 7.18 -10.55 -26.30
CA ILE A 263 6.39 -11.73 -25.92
C ILE A 263 5.03 -11.33 -25.36
N GLN A 264 4.96 -10.30 -24.51
CA GLN A 264 3.70 -9.86 -23.93
C GLN A 264 2.80 -9.18 -24.96
N LEU A 265 3.36 -8.43 -25.91
CA LEU A 265 2.64 -7.90 -27.07
C LEU A 265 2.06 -9.02 -27.93
N GLU A 266 2.85 -10.06 -28.24
CA GLU A 266 2.38 -11.24 -28.97
C GLU A 266 1.30 -11.99 -28.20
N THR A 267 1.49 -12.24 -26.90
CA THR A 267 0.55 -12.99 -26.06
C THR A 267 -0.76 -12.22 -25.84
N THR A 268 -0.68 -10.89 -25.72
CA THR A 268 -1.86 -10.02 -25.58
C THR A 268 -2.61 -9.91 -26.91
N ASN A 269 -1.92 -9.85 -28.06
CA ASN A 269 -2.54 -9.90 -29.38
C ASN A 269 -3.23 -11.25 -29.65
N ILE A 270 -2.62 -12.36 -29.23
CA ILE A 270 -3.19 -13.71 -29.36
C ILE A 270 -4.42 -13.88 -28.46
N LYS A 271 -4.43 -13.33 -27.23
CA LYS A 271 -5.56 -13.43 -26.29
C LYS A 271 -6.69 -12.43 -26.54
N LEU A 272 -6.44 -11.29 -27.18
CA LEU A 272 -7.47 -10.29 -27.49
C LEU A 272 -8.29 -10.59 -28.76
N GLY A 273 -8.05 -11.71 -29.45
CA GLY A 273 -8.91 -12.13 -30.54
C GLY A 273 -9.03 -11.07 -31.65
N LEU A 274 -7.91 -10.42 -32.02
CA LEU A 274 -7.78 -9.88 -33.37
C LEU A 274 -7.55 -11.08 -34.30
N GLY A 275 -8.61 -11.89 -34.44
CA GLY A 275 -8.68 -12.91 -35.47
C GLY A 275 -8.48 -12.23 -36.81
N ASN A 276 -7.57 -12.79 -37.60
CA ASN A 276 -7.42 -12.52 -39.01
C ASN A 276 -8.80 -12.29 -39.63
N ALA A 277 -9.07 -11.06 -40.06
CA ALA A 277 -10.19 -10.79 -40.94
C ALA A 277 -10.01 -11.73 -42.16
N PRO A 278 -11.01 -12.54 -42.52
CA PRO A 278 -10.87 -13.41 -43.67
C PRO A 278 -10.69 -12.53 -44.90
N GLU A 279 -9.57 -12.73 -45.60
CA GLU A 279 -9.36 -12.24 -46.95
C GLU A 279 -10.61 -12.62 -47.76
N ARG A 280 -11.33 -11.60 -48.23
CA ARG A 280 -12.36 -11.78 -49.25
C ARG A 280 -11.66 -12.25 -50.52
N LEU A 281 -11.66 -13.56 -50.74
CA LEU A 281 -11.41 -14.16 -52.04
C LEU A 281 -12.71 -14.09 -52.86
N ASN A 282 -12.64 -13.28 -53.92
CA ASN A 282 -13.52 -13.17 -55.10
C ASN A 282 -15.01 -12.87 -54.87
#